data_AF-A0A3S4MYT0-F1
#
_entry.id   AF-A0A3S4MYT0-F1
#
_cell.length_a   1.000
_cell.length_b   1.000
_cell.length_c   1.000
_cell.angle_alpha   90.00
_cell.angle_beta   90.00
_cell.angle_gamma   90.00
#
_symmetry.space_group_name_H-M   'P 1'
#
loop_
_entity.id
_entity.type
_entity.pdbx_description
1 polymer ?
#
loop_
_entity_poly.entity_id
_entity_poly.type
_entity_poly.pdbx_seq_one_letter_code
_entity_poly.pdbx_strand_id
1 'polypeptide(L)' 'MSIQHRTQDAIRTLTAAFAPFDCLIQATRKGNFSFTIVDQHGVACHSERLYPEQYDDSGKMEEVINRVRKKTLAA' A
#
# COMPACT_ATOMS: atom_id res chain seq x y z
N MET A 1 19.52 -8.20 -1.15
CA MET A 1 18.33 -7.73 -0.39
C MET A 1 17.23 -8.76 -0.56
N SER A 2 16.70 -9.32 0.54
CA SER A 2 15.67 -10.37 0.45
C SER A 2 14.31 -9.75 0.08
N ILE A 3 13.41 -10.57 -0.49
CA ILE A 3 12.04 -10.15 -0.79
C ILE A 3 11.30 -9.67 0.47
N GLN A 4 11.64 -10.23 1.64
CA GLN A 4 11.07 -9.83 2.93
C GLN A 4 11.43 -8.39 3.29
N HIS A 5 12.70 -7.98 3.11
CA HIS A 5 13.12 -6.59 3.36
C HIS A 5 12.41 -5.62 2.42
N ARG A 6 12.35 -5.94 1.12
CA ARG A 6 11.63 -5.09 0.14
C ARG A 6 10.14 -4.96 0.46
N THR A 7 9.52 -6.05 0.92
CA THR A 7 8.11 -6.05 1.34
C THR A 7 7.90 -5.13 2.55
N GLN A 8 8.81 -5.19 3.53
CA GLN A 8 8.72 -4.34 4.71
C GLN A 8 8.95 -2.84 4.37
N ASP A 9 9.87 -2.54 3.45
CA ASP A 9 10.10 -1.18 2.96
C ASP A 9 8.88 -0.65 2.17
N ALA A 10 8.27 -1.49 1.35
CA ALA A 10 7.04 -1.15 0.62
C ALA A 10 5.89 -0.87 1.60
N ILE A 11 5.70 -1.71 2.61
CA ILE A 11 4.69 -1.50 3.67
C ILE A 11 4.92 -0.16 4.37
N ARG A 12 6.15 0.12 4.82
CA ARG A 12 6.48 1.40 5.48
C ARG A 12 6.17 2.60 4.59
N THR A 13 6.51 2.49 3.31
CA THR A 13 6.25 3.53 2.31
C THR A 13 4.74 3.77 2.13
N LEU A 14 3.92 2.71 2.02
CA LEU A 14 2.46 2.87 1.93
C LEU A 14 1.89 3.50 3.19
N THR A 15 2.25 2.97 4.37
CA THR A 15 1.75 3.49 5.64
C THR A 15 2.07 4.98 5.81
N ALA A 16 3.29 5.41 5.45
CA ALA A 16 3.65 6.83 5.47
C ALA A 16 2.90 7.64 4.40
N ALA A 17 2.71 7.09 3.20
CA ALA A 17 2.08 7.81 2.09
C ALA A 17 0.58 8.07 2.27
N PHE A 18 -0.10 7.25 3.07
CA PHE A 18 -1.54 7.38 3.32
C PHE A 18 -1.87 8.00 4.68
N ALA A 19 -0.90 8.33 5.52
CA ALA A 19 -1.16 9.12 6.73
C ALA A 19 -1.93 10.42 6.37
N PRO A 20 -2.99 10.80 7.11
CA PRO A 20 -3.43 10.27 8.41
C PRO A 20 -4.38 9.06 8.35
N PHE A 21 -4.67 8.48 7.18
CA PHE A 21 -5.49 7.28 7.08
C PHE A 21 -4.77 6.02 7.56
N ASP A 22 -5.54 5.07 8.08
CA ASP A 22 -5.01 3.78 8.51
C ASP A 22 -4.75 2.89 7.28
N CYS A 23 -3.52 2.38 7.17
CA CYS A 23 -3.11 1.45 6.11
C CYS A 23 -2.94 0.04 6.71
N LEU A 24 -3.98 -0.78 6.60
CA LEU A 24 -4.02 -2.14 7.14
C LEU A 24 -3.39 -3.12 6.16
N ILE A 25 -2.36 -3.85 6.59
CA ILE A 25 -1.68 -4.87 5.78
C ILE A 25 -2.20 -6.26 6.12
N GLN A 26 -2.56 -7.03 5.10
CA GLN A 26 -3.16 -8.36 5.22
C GLN A 26 -2.54 -9.34 4.20
N ALA A 27 -2.72 -10.64 4.45
CA ALA A 27 -2.40 -11.72 3.50
C ALA A 27 -0.96 -11.70 2.93
N THR A 28 0.03 -11.34 3.77
CA THR A 28 1.45 -11.33 3.40
C THR A 28 1.97 -12.75 3.16
N ARG A 29 2.28 -13.08 1.90
CA ARG A 29 2.81 -14.39 1.50
C ARG A 29 3.67 -14.23 0.27
N LYS A 30 4.92 -14.73 0.31
CA LYS A 30 5.89 -14.71 -0.81
C LYS A 30 6.18 -13.29 -1.37
N GLY A 31 6.10 -12.26 -0.53
CA GLY A 31 6.34 -10.87 -0.88
C GLY A 31 5.05 -10.11 -1.24
N ASN A 32 4.07 -10.79 -1.78
CA ASN A 32 2.77 -10.21 -2.04
C ASN A 32 1.96 -10.01 -0.75
N PHE A 33 1.24 -8.90 -0.67
CA PHE A 33 0.37 -8.54 0.45
C PHE A 33 -0.83 -7.77 -0.08
N SER A 34 -1.88 -7.66 0.72
CA SER A 34 -3.01 -6.77 0.46
C SER A 34 -2.95 -5.60 1.43
N PHE A 35 -3.28 -4.41 0.96
CA PHE A 35 -3.40 -3.25 1.83
C PHE A 35 -4.81 -2.68 1.70
N THR A 36 -5.34 -2.23 2.83
CA THR A 36 -6.64 -1.59 2.91
C THR A 36 -6.47 -0.22 3.56
N ILE A 37 -6.91 0.83 2.87
CA ILE A 37 -6.94 2.19 3.40
C ILE A 37 -8.28 2.40 4.09
N VAL A 38 -8.22 2.82 5.34
CA VAL A 38 -9.37 3.06 6.20
C VAL A 38 -9.38 4.53 6.60
N ASP A 39 -10.54 5.18 6.45
CA ASP A 39 -10.68 6.58 6.84
C ASP A 39 -10.66 6.78 8.37
N GLN A 40 -10.67 8.05 8.79
CA GLN A 40 -10.74 8.43 10.20
C GLN A 40 -12.00 7.94 10.94
N HIS A 41 -13.04 7.52 10.22
CA HIS A 41 -14.28 6.99 10.77
C HIS A 41 -14.28 5.45 10.86
N GLY A 42 -13.17 4.80 10.46
CA GLY A 42 -13.06 3.34 10.45
C GLY A 42 -13.69 2.69 9.20
N VAL A 43 -13.98 3.46 8.15
CA VAL A 43 -14.57 2.96 6.91
C VAL A 43 -13.47 2.58 5.92
N ALA A 44 -13.51 1.36 5.40
CA ALA A 44 -12.58 0.91 4.37
C ALA A 44 -12.89 1.61 3.03
N CYS A 45 -11.98 2.47 2.57
CA CYS A 45 -12.14 3.24 1.33
C CYS A 45 -11.60 2.50 0.10
N HIS A 46 -10.48 1.78 0.27
CA HIS A 46 -9.81 1.08 -0.83
C HIS A 46 -9.10 -0.14 -0.31
N SER A 47 -9.19 -1.25 -1.04
CA SER A 47 -8.42 -2.45 -0.78
C SER A 47 -7.82 -2.96 -2.08
N GLU A 48 -6.53 -3.28 -2.06
CA GLU A 48 -5.83 -3.80 -3.22
C GLU A 48 -4.71 -4.76 -2.83
N ARG A 49 -4.48 -5.77 -3.69
CA ARG A 49 -3.35 -6.68 -3.58
C ARG A 49 -2.15 -6.13 -4.34
N LEU A 50 -1.03 -6.03 -3.65
CA LEU A 50 0.26 -5.61 -4.20
C LEU A 50 1.19 -6.81 -4.41
N TYR A 51 1.79 -6.86 -5.59
CA TYR A 51 2.76 -7.88 -5.99
C TYR A 51 4.18 -7.29 -6.04
N PRO A 52 5.24 -8.11 -5.83
CA PRO A 52 6.63 -7.67 -5.87
C PRO A 52 6.98 -6.76 -7.04
N GLU A 53 6.48 -7.08 -8.23
CA GLU A 53 6.77 -6.37 -9.47
C GLU A 53 6.23 -4.93 -9.48
N GLN A 54 5.33 -4.59 -8.55
CA GLN A 54 4.66 -3.29 -8.41
C GLN A 54 5.31 -2.39 -7.35
N TYR A 55 6.22 -2.91 -6.53
CA TYR A 55 6.93 -2.14 -5.51
C TYR A 55 8.45 -2.35 -5.50
N ASP A 56 8.97 -3.28 -6.32
CA ASP A 56 10.40 -3.51 -6.48
C ASP A 56 11.13 -2.31 -7.13
N ASP A 57 10.40 -1.45 -7.83
CA ASP A 57 10.88 -0.22 -8.45
C ASP A 57 10.19 0.99 -7.78
N SER A 58 10.97 2.00 -7.39
CA SER A 58 10.46 3.21 -6.76
C SER A 58 9.43 3.94 -7.62
N GLY A 59 9.59 3.94 -8.95
CA GLY A 59 8.63 4.58 -9.86
C GLY A 59 7.26 3.90 -9.85
N LYS A 60 7.25 2.56 -9.84
CA LYS A 60 6.00 1.79 -9.77
C LYS A 60 5.28 1.94 -8.44
N MET A 61 6.06 2.03 -7.36
CA MET A 61 5.51 2.27 -6.03
C MET A 61 4.81 3.63 -5.96
N GLU A 62 5.42 4.66 -6.53
CA GLU A 62 4.84 6.00 -6.61
C GLU A 62 3.58 6.02 -7.49
N GLU A 63 3.57 5.31 -8.61
CA GLU A 63 2.38 5.15 -9.46
C GLU A 63 1.21 4.51 -8.70
N VAL A 64 1.48 3.46 -7.91
CA VAL A 64 0.48 2.81 -7.05
C VAL A 64 -0.08 3.83 -6.05
N ILE A 65 0.78 4.56 -5.34
CA ILE A 65 0.38 5.57 -4.37
C ILE A 65 -0.50 6.63 -5.02
N ASN A 66 -0.08 7.19 -6.16
CA ASN A 66 -0.80 8.23 -6.87
C ASN A 66 -2.16 7.73 -7.39
N ARG A 67 -2.22 6.50 -7.90
CA ARG A 67 -3.48 5.88 -8.35
C ARG A 67 -4.45 5.68 -7.18
N VAL A 68 -3.97 5.20 -6.04
CA VAL A 68 -4.81 4.98 -4.85
C VAL A 68 -5.29 6.32 -4.29
N ARG A 69 -4.41 7.31 -4.16
CA ARG A 69 -4.77 8.68 -3.74
C ARG A 69 -5.90 9.25 -4.60
N LYS A 70 -5.82 9.11 -5.92
CA LYS A 70 -6.91 9.54 -6.82
C LYS A 70 -8.23 8.81 -6.60
N LYS A 71 -8.22 7.58 -6.08
CA LYS A 71 -9.45 6.82 -5.79
C LYS A 71 -10.01 7.13 -4.41
N THR A 72 -9.16 7.36 -3.41
CA THR A 72 -9.57 7.54 -2.01
C THR A 72 -9.76 9.01 -1.62
N LEU A 73 -9.07 9.96 -2.26
CA LEU A 73 -9.14 11.40 -1.96
C LEU A 73 -10.01 12.21 -2.94
N ALA A 74 -10.55 11.60 -3.99
CA ALA A 74 -11.41 12.28 -4.97
C ALA A 74 -12.91 12.14 -4.64
N ALA A 75 -13.25 11.72 -3.42
CA ALA A 75 -14.63 11.60 -2.94
C ALA A 75 -15.03 12.83 -2.12
#